data_AF-A0A2X1Y046-F1
#
_entry.id   AF-A0A2X1Y046-F1
#
_cell.length_a   1.000
_cell.length_b   1.000
_cell.length_c   1.000
_cell.angle_alpha   90.00
_cell.angle_beta   90.00
_cell.angle_gamma   90.00
#
_symmetry.space_group_name_H-M   'P 1'
#
loop_
_entity.id
_entity.type
_entity.pdbx_description
1 polymer ?
#
loop_
_entity_poly.entity_id
_entity_poly.type
_entity_poly.pdbx_seq_one_letter_code
_entity_poly.pdbx_strand_id
1 'polypeptide(L)'
;MKDDKKEIYEIGKKVIYQSTIGFENFIKKEEFDLLRENPYLMKRPQDNISAFILLDFKDFYYYSKDVLRNILTSLDLEEPMIEKMEELLRDSYVSLFKIEKKDGYYLFYDCLLDEYIEVELDDSIEYSSASKGLIRVFGKDERKMVLQVLQMISNKDLLTYKNNVDSLINHMRQEFGPLELNKDFLKSDLLNLLTVYEVTFENPREESEDFDDYDFSEFAELLSTFDPEDLEIAQNLDLYKKILPGAKDEAIMGFIVRLFSKIYFKVLADKNKRFDDYKLDYKEIFKSLSEAGEFLSKDELVMSLDYLITFYSKLAGLGRDVGKIISELGEIQKNIFNYLDLLKKSQAGFFYEDKVLEILMANEEDLEANDFIEYFDFFIEFLDMNYVGVLKSGDLSPAMLRDFAESINLRPTREVMTYKNKHFPLIELYFNFLKKKHLIHIDQKEYGRQDIYITDIAEDYLAFDEVTKLAIWVEALTNKDFLKDSFGKDYEKYKDFVINLIKDLSEGKLVRIYEFKFKDFELSLINILMDLGIIEDEFKDLKITRFGRDIYDYYKTEEANSDNVIEVDFK
;
A
#
# COMPACT_ATOMS: atom_id res chain seq x y z
N MET A 1 46.51 -14.48 -2.74
CA MET A 1 45.24 -15.24 -2.58
C MET A 1 44.01 -14.33 -2.78
N LYS A 2 44.02 -13.39 -3.74
CA LYS A 2 42.80 -12.70 -4.19
C LYS A 2 42.18 -13.35 -5.44
N ASP A 3 42.94 -14.20 -6.13
CA ASP A 3 42.58 -14.74 -7.44
C ASP A 3 41.60 -15.94 -7.38
N ASP A 4 41.64 -16.78 -6.34
CA ASP A 4 40.73 -17.93 -6.19
C ASP A 4 39.26 -17.53 -6.02
N LYS A 5 38.97 -16.42 -5.34
CA LYS A 5 37.59 -16.01 -5.01
C LYS A 5 36.82 -15.56 -6.26
N LYS A 6 37.47 -14.75 -7.11
CA LYS A 6 36.91 -14.28 -8.37
C LYS A 6 36.71 -15.46 -9.34
N GLU A 7 37.64 -16.40 -9.36
CA GLU A 7 37.52 -17.61 -10.17
C GLU A 7 36.34 -18.48 -9.74
N ILE A 8 36.18 -18.75 -8.44
CA ILE A 8 35.03 -19.48 -7.87
C ILE A 8 33.70 -18.82 -8.25
N TYR A 9 33.63 -17.50 -8.15
CA TYR A 9 32.46 -16.72 -8.51
C TYR A 9 32.10 -16.85 -10.00
N GLU A 10 33.08 -16.66 -10.90
CA GLU A 10 32.86 -16.78 -12.34
C GLU A 10 32.45 -18.19 -12.76
N ILE A 11 33.02 -19.23 -12.12
CA ILE A 11 32.60 -20.62 -12.35
C ILE A 11 31.15 -20.81 -11.89
N GLY A 12 30.78 -20.31 -10.70
CA GLY A 12 29.41 -20.40 -10.20
C GLY A 12 28.39 -19.78 -11.17
N LYS A 13 28.66 -18.57 -11.67
CA LYS A 13 27.81 -17.91 -12.68
C LYS A 13 27.70 -18.72 -13.98
N LYS A 14 28.81 -19.29 -14.45
CA LYS A 14 28.81 -20.16 -15.65
C LYS A 14 27.97 -21.43 -15.43
N VAL A 15 28.00 -22.01 -14.24
CA VAL A 15 27.19 -23.20 -13.92
C VAL A 15 25.70 -22.88 -13.99
N ILE A 16 25.24 -21.77 -13.40
CA ILE A 16 23.83 -21.33 -13.48
C ILE A 16 23.42 -21.07 -14.94
N TYR A 17 24.29 -20.42 -15.72
CA TYR A 17 24.01 -20.19 -17.13
C TYR A 17 23.91 -21.48 -17.96
N GLN A 18 24.83 -22.42 -17.76
CA GLN A 18 24.84 -23.72 -18.45
C GLN A 18 23.69 -24.63 -18.00
N SER A 19 23.25 -24.53 -16.75
CA SER A 19 22.08 -25.28 -16.28
C SER A 19 20.83 -24.85 -17.04
N THR A 20 20.62 -23.56 -17.30
CA THR A 20 19.47 -23.09 -18.09
C THR A 20 19.39 -23.79 -19.45
N ILE A 21 20.51 -23.85 -20.19
CA ILE A 21 20.57 -24.48 -21.52
C ILE A 21 20.35 -26.00 -21.45
N GLY A 22 20.95 -26.67 -20.46
CA GLY A 22 20.86 -28.13 -20.31
C GLY A 22 19.50 -28.63 -19.82
N PHE A 23 18.77 -27.81 -19.04
CA PHE A 23 17.53 -28.22 -18.37
C PHE A 23 16.25 -27.91 -19.16
N GLU A 24 16.29 -27.12 -20.24
CA GLU A 24 15.11 -26.80 -21.08
C GLU A 24 14.36 -28.05 -21.61
N ASN A 25 15.09 -29.15 -21.88
CA ASN A 25 14.48 -30.41 -22.32
C ASN A 25 14.12 -31.33 -21.15
N PHE A 26 14.71 -31.10 -19.98
CA PHE A 26 14.55 -31.92 -18.79
C PHE A 26 13.29 -31.55 -18.02
N ILE A 27 13.01 -30.26 -17.88
CA ILE A 27 11.77 -29.74 -17.26
C ILE A 27 10.50 -30.14 -18.03
N LYS A 28 10.64 -30.58 -19.29
CA LYS A 28 9.54 -31.04 -20.15
C LYS A 28 9.13 -32.51 -19.91
N LYS A 29 9.79 -33.22 -19.00
CA LYS A 29 9.41 -34.59 -18.61
C LYS A 29 8.20 -34.59 -17.69
N GLU A 30 7.40 -35.66 -17.75
CA GLU A 30 6.19 -35.84 -16.94
C GLU A 30 6.45 -35.70 -15.44
N GLU A 31 7.64 -36.09 -14.97
CA GLU A 31 8.04 -35.97 -13.55
C GLU A 31 8.08 -34.52 -13.02
N PHE A 32 8.07 -33.52 -13.90
CA PHE A 32 7.99 -32.09 -13.56
C PHE A 32 6.67 -31.44 -13.96
N ASP A 33 5.62 -32.22 -14.26
CA ASP A 33 4.30 -31.68 -14.63
C ASP A 33 3.74 -30.76 -13.55
N LEU A 34 3.80 -31.15 -12.28
CA LEU A 34 3.32 -30.34 -11.15
C LEU A 34 4.02 -28.98 -11.03
N LEU A 35 5.30 -28.89 -11.41
CA LEU A 35 6.03 -27.61 -11.42
C LEU A 35 5.56 -26.72 -12.58
N ARG A 36 5.21 -27.32 -13.72
CA ARG A 36 4.72 -26.62 -14.92
C ARG A 36 3.25 -26.24 -14.81
N GLU A 37 2.48 -26.98 -14.03
CA GLU A 37 1.07 -26.69 -13.71
C GLU A 37 0.93 -25.53 -12.73
N ASN A 38 1.99 -25.13 -12.02
CA ASN A 38 1.97 -23.96 -11.15
C ASN A 38 2.19 -22.67 -11.99
N PRO A 39 1.16 -21.83 -12.20
CA PRO A 39 1.25 -20.68 -13.09
C PRO A 39 2.24 -19.62 -12.58
N TYR A 40 2.38 -19.48 -11.27
CA TYR A 40 3.29 -18.55 -10.61
C TYR A 40 4.75 -18.90 -10.85
N LEU A 41 5.09 -20.19 -10.82
CA LEU A 41 6.46 -20.63 -11.07
C LEU A 41 6.84 -20.47 -12.55
N MET A 42 5.87 -20.55 -13.46
CA MET A 42 6.09 -20.33 -14.90
C MET A 42 6.31 -18.86 -15.27
N LYS A 43 5.94 -17.91 -14.41
CA LYS A 43 6.30 -16.48 -14.55
C LYS A 43 7.78 -16.20 -14.27
N ARG A 44 8.50 -17.13 -13.62
CA ARG A 44 9.90 -16.94 -13.23
C ARG A 44 10.88 -17.17 -14.39
N PRO A 45 12.00 -16.43 -14.41
CA PRO A 45 13.14 -16.74 -15.28
C PRO A 45 13.58 -18.21 -15.16
N GLN A 46 13.90 -18.83 -16.29
CA GLN A 46 14.24 -20.26 -16.35
C GLN A 46 15.51 -20.61 -15.55
N ASP A 47 16.44 -19.66 -15.41
CA ASP A 47 17.65 -19.83 -14.63
C ASP A 47 17.33 -20.00 -13.13
N ASN A 48 16.33 -19.30 -12.59
CA ASN A 48 15.85 -19.49 -11.21
C ASN A 48 15.35 -20.92 -10.98
N ILE A 49 14.52 -21.42 -11.89
CA ILE A 49 13.93 -22.77 -11.79
C ILE A 49 15.01 -23.85 -12.00
N SER A 50 15.91 -23.65 -12.96
CA SER A 50 17.02 -24.59 -13.20
C SER A 50 17.98 -24.67 -12.01
N ALA A 51 18.27 -23.53 -11.36
CA ALA A 51 19.11 -23.47 -10.17
C ALA A 51 18.46 -24.20 -8.99
N PHE A 52 17.14 -24.04 -8.79
CA PHE A 52 16.40 -24.80 -7.78
C PHE A 52 16.50 -26.31 -8.00
N ILE A 53 16.20 -26.78 -9.22
CA ILE A 53 16.26 -28.22 -9.57
C ILE A 53 17.67 -28.78 -9.36
N LEU A 54 18.71 -28.00 -9.71
CA LEU A 54 20.09 -28.42 -9.63
C LEU A 54 20.64 -28.43 -8.18
N LEU A 55 20.32 -27.40 -7.39
CA LEU A 55 21.00 -27.11 -6.13
C LEU A 55 20.17 -27.38 -4.87
N ASP A 56 18.84 -27.31 -4.96
CA ASP A 56 17.95 -27.28 -3.78
C ASP A 56 16.96 -28.45 -3.73
N PHE A 57 16.51 -28.96 -4.88
CA PHE A 57 15.47 -29.98 -4.92
C PHE A 57 15.99 -31.36 -4.45
N LYS A 58 15.71 -31.68 -3.18
CA LYS A 58 16.25 -32.86 -2.47
C LYS A 58 15.84 -34.19 -3.11
N ASP A 59 14.60 -34.31 -3.58
CA ASP A 59 14.12 -35.56 -4.22
C ASP A 59 14.83 -35.88 -5.53
N PHE A 60 15.43 -34.86 -6.16
CA PHE A 60 16.17 -34.99 -7.41
C PHE A 60 17.70 -35.01 -7.22
N TYR A 61 18.19 -35.01 -5.97
CA TYR A 61 19.61 -34.85 -5.64
C TYR A 61 20.51 -35.90 -6.30
N TYR A 62 20.04 -37.16 -6.38
CA TYR A 62 20.80 -38.25 -6.99
C TYR A 62 21.16 -37.95 -8.46
N TYR A 63 20.20 -37.41 -9.20
CA TYR A 63 20.38 -37.09 -10.62
C TYR A 63 21.04 -35.73 -10.83
N SER A 64 20.73 -34.73 -9.99
CA SER A 64 21.34 -33.40 -10.10
C SER A 64 22.84 -33.42 -9.85
N LYS A 65 23.36 -34.42 -9.11
CA LYS A 65 24.80 -34.61 -8.87
C LYS A 65 25.58 -34.91 -10.13
N ASP A 66 25.14 -35.88 -10.92
CA ASP A 66 25.81 -36.22 -12.16
C ASP A 66 25.75 -35.06 -13.16
N VAL A 67 24.63 -34.33 -13.19
CA VAL A 67 24.46 -33.16 -14.04
C VAL A 67 25.40 -32.02 -13.63
N LEU A 68 25.44 -31.65 -12.35
CA LEU A 68 26.33 -30.62 -11.83
C LEU A 68 27.80 -30.95 -12.14
N ARG A 69 28.20 -32.20 -11.90
CA ARG A 69 29.55 -32.69 -12.16
C ARG A 69 29.91 -32.64 -13.65
N ASN A 70 28.99 -33.01 -14.53
CA ASN A 70 29.18 -32.92 -15.98
C ASN A 70 29.34 -31.47 -16.44
N ILE A 71 28.54 -30.53 -15.91
CA ILE A 71 28.68 -29.10 -16.20
C ILE A 71 30.06 -28.62 -15.77
N LEU A 72 30.48 -28.92 -14.53
CA LEU A 72 31.79 -28.52 -14.01
C LEU A 72 32.95 -29.14 -14.82
N THR A 73 32.82 -30.40 -15.23
CA THR A 73 33.82 -31.07 -16.09
C THR A 73 33.91 -30.40 -17.47
N SER A 74 32.77 -29.97 -18.03
CA SER A 74 32.74 -29.27 -19.32
C SER A 74 33.37 -27.87 -19.31
N LEU A 75 33.63 -27.32 -18.11
CA LEU A 75 34.36 -26.07 -17.91
C LEU A 75 35.88 -26.28 -17.79
N ASP A 76 36.39 -27.47 -18.13
CA ASP A 76 37.81 -27.87 -18.09
C ASP A 76 38.47 -27.69 -16.69
N LEU A 77 37.70 -27.95 -15.62
CA LEU A 77 38.18 -27.84 -14.24
C LEU A 77 38.90 -29.11 -13.77
N GLU A 78 39.92 -28.96 -12.92
CA GLU A 78 40.58 -30.10 -12.26
C GLU A 78 39.70 -30.71 -11.17
N GLU A 79 39.84 -32.02 -10.93
CA GLU A 79 39.02 -32.77 -9.97
C GLU A 79 38.92 -32.13 -8.57
N PRO A 80 40.00 -31.63 -7.94
CA PRO A 80 39.89 -30.95 -6.65
C PRO A 80 39.04 -29.67 -6.70
N MET A 81 39.06 -28.95 -7.82
CA MET A 81 38.24 -27.76 -8.03
C MET A 81 36.78 -28.14 -8.28
N ILE A 82 36.53 -29.23 -8.99
CA ILE A 82 35.18 -29.79 -9.18
C ILE A 82 34.56 -30.14 -7.83
N GLU A 83 35.24 -30.92 -6.99
CA GLU A 83 34.76 -31.29 -5.65
C GLU A 83 34.47 -30.05 -4.79
N LYS A 84 35.36 -29.06 -4.82
CA LYS A 84 35.17 -27.78 -4.11
C LYS A 84 33.95 -27.02 -4.61
N MET A 85 33.74 -26.93 -5.92
CA MET A 85 32.59 -26.23 -6.50
C MET A 85 31.27 -26.98 -6.27
N GLU A 86 31.26 -28.31 -6.34
CA GLU A 86 30.09 -29.12 -5.99
C GLU A 86 29.65 -28.81 -4.55
N GLU A 87 30.59 -28.76 -3.63
CA GLU A 87 30.30 -28.47 -2.22
C GLU A 87 29.78 -27.04 -2.02
N LEU A 88 30.46 -26.03 -2.60
CA LEU A 88 30.08 -24.63 -2.46
C LEU A 88 28.71 -24.30 -3.08
N LEU A 89 28.44 -24.82 -4.28
CA LEU A 89 27.18 -24.57 -4.97
C LEU A 89 26.01 -25.26 -4.26
N ARG A 90 26.24 -26.44 -3.68
CA ARG A 90 25.21 -27.15 -2.91
C ARG A 90 24.98 -26.56 -1.54
N ASP A 91 25.96 -25.90 -0.95
CA ASP A 91 25.75 -25.14 0.30
C ASP A 91 25.06 -23.79 0.07
N SER A 92 24.90 -23.37 -1.20
CA SER A 92 24.15 -22.15 -1.52
C SER A 92 22.69 -22.24 -1.10
N TYR A 93 22.13 -21.10 -0.73
CA TYR A 93 20.72 -20.95 -0.39
C TYR A 93 20.23 -19.57 -0.78
N VAL A 94 18.92 -19.46 -0.96
CA VAL A 94 18.22 -18.19 -1.18
C VAL A 94 17.56 -17.80 0.13
N SER A 95 17.68 -16.53 0.49
CA SER A 95 16.87 -15.92 1.54
C SER A 95 16.48 -14.50 1.17
N LEU A 96 15.63 -13.90 2.00
CA LEU A 96 15.24 -12.51 1.95
C LEU A 96 16.26 -11.67 2.72
N PHE A 97 17.01 -10.82 2.02
CA PHE A 97 18.07 -10.02 2.61
C PHE A 97 17.75 -8.52 2.59
N LYS A 98 18.02 -7.83 3.71
CA LYS A 98 18.27 -6.38 3.75
C LYS A 98 19.79 -6.16 3.58
N ILE A 99 20.18 -5.30 2.65
CA ILE A 99 21.59 -5.10 2.26
C ILE A 99 22.05 -3.73 2.70
N GLU A 100 23.11 -3.68 3.49
CA GLU A 100 23.80 -2.46 3.87
C GLU A 100 25.21 -2.45 3.28
N LYS A 101 25.61 -1.33 2.67
CA LYS A 101 26.98 -1.17 2.15
C LYS A 101 27.90 -0.71 3.29
N LYS A 102 28.98 -1.47 3.53
CA LYS A 102 30.05 -1.12 4.47
C LYS A 102 31.34 -0.83 3.71
N ASP A 103 32.34 -0.29 4.41
CA ASP A 103 33.67 -0.09 3.85
C ASP A 103 34.33 -1.43 3.51
N GLY A 104 34.32 -1.79 2.23
CA GLY A 104 35.01 -2.97 1.69
C GLY A 104 34.22 -4.28 1.72
N TYR A 105 32.92 -4.26 2.03
CA TYR A 105 32.00 -5.42 1.95
C TYR A 105 30.53 -4.96 2.04
N TYR A 106 29.58 -5.85 1.75
CA TYR A 106 28.16 -5.70 2.05
C TYR A 106 27.79 -6.49 3.32
N LEU A 107 26.98 -5.90 4.19
CA LEU A 107 26.36 -6.58 5.32
C LEU A 107 24.93 -6.95 4.94
N PHE A 108 24.65 -8.24 4.85
CA PHE A 108 23.32 -8.76 4.55
C PHE A 108 22.66 -9.22 5.85
N TYR A 109 21.48 -8.71 6.14
CA TYR A 109 20.63 -9.21 7.22
C TYR A 109 19.57 -10.15 6.65
N ASP A 110 19.65 -11.42 7.03
CA ASP A 110 18.71 -12.47 6.66
C ASP A 110 17.40 -12.29 7.45
N CYS A 111 16.36 -11.82 6.77
CA CYS A 111 15.08 -11.49 7.40
C CYS A 111 14.28 -12.72 7.82
N LEU A 112 14.63 -13.92 7.32
CA LEU A 112 13.93 -15.18 7.62
C LEU A 112 14.65 -15.99 8.68
N LEU A 113 15.99 -15.99 8.66
CA LEU A 113 16.82 -16.70 9.63
C LEU A 113 17.25 -15.85 10.83
N ASP A 114 17.00 -14.54 10.78
CA ASP A 114 17.40 -13.58 11.83
C ASP A 114 18.92 -13.60 12.11
N GLU A 115 19.72 -13.58 11.04
CA GLU A 115 21.18 -13.59 11.13
C GLU A 115 21.84 -12.56 10.19
N TYR A 116 23.03 -12.10 10.56
CA TYR A 116 23.85 -11.25 9.71
C TYR A 116 24.94 -12.05 9.02
N ILE A 117 25.15 -11.78 7.73
CA ILE A 117 26.23 -12.37 6.93
C ILE A 117 27.02 -11.27 6.23
N GLU A 118 28.36 -11.40 6.20
CA GLU A 118 29.20 -10.53 5.39
C GLU A 118 29.30 -11.08 3.97
N VAL A 119 29.21 -10.19 2.97
CA VAL A 119 29.24 -10.53 1.55
C VAL A 119 30.27 -9.64 0.84
N GLU A 120 31.09 -10.21 -0.02
CA GLU A 120 32.10 -9.45 -0.78
C GLU A 120 31.46 -8.38 -1.70
N LEU A 121 32.17 -7.28 -1.94
CA LEU A 121 31.74 -6.29 -2.93
C LEU A 121 31.84 -6.88 -4.34
N ASP A 122 30.78 -6.72 -5.12
CA ASP A 122 30.69 -7.16 -6.50
C ASP A 122 30.55 -5.94 -7.42
N ASP A 123 31.59 -5.65 -8.20
CA ASP A 123 31.61 -4.51 -9.13
C ASP A 123 30.53 -4.60 -10.22
N SER A 124 29.94 -5.79 -10.43
CA SER A 124 28.87 -6.01 -11.41
C SER A 124 27.47 -5.69 -10.89
N ILE A 125 27.30 -5.50 -9.58
CA ILE A 125 26.00 -5.21 -8.95
C ILE A 125 26.14 -4.09 -7.94
N GLU A 126 25.71 -2.87 -8.31
CA GLU A 126 25.73 -1.74 -7.41
C GLU A 126 24.43 -1.69 -6.59
N TYR A 127 24.49 -2.23 -5.37
CA TYR A 127 23.41 -2.09 -4.39
C TYR A 127 23.43 -0.70 -3.73
N SER A 128 22.27 -0.06 -3.65
CA SER A 128 22.05 1.10 -2.78
C SER A 128 22.13 0.68 -1.30
N SER A 129 22.36 1.62 -0.39
CA SER A 129 22.46 1.36 1.07
C SER A 129 21.19 0.83 1.72
N ALA A 130 20.09 0.70 0.96
CA ALA A 130 18.79 0.20 1.41
C ALA A 130 18.23 -0.91 0.49
N SER A 131 19.09 -1.53 -0.34
CA SER A 131 18.66 -2.58 -1.26
C SER A 131 18.14 -3.81 -0.50
N LYS A 132 17.04 -4.38 -0.98
CA LYS A 132 16.41 -5.57 -0.41
C LYS A 132 16.13 -6.58 -1.51
N GLY A 133 16.21 -7.87 -1.23
CA GLY A 133 15.94 -8.85 -2.28
C GLY A 133 16.00 -10.31 -1.85
N LEU A 134 15.42 -11.15 -2.70
CA LEU A 134 15.64 -12.60 -2.71
C LEU A 134 16.95 -12.86 -3.44
N ILE A 135 17.97 -13.27 -2.68
CA ILE A 135 19.32 -13.40 -3.20
C ILE A 135 19.87 -14.77 -2.83
N ARG A 136 20.45 -15.47 -3.81
CA ARG A 136 21.23 -16.68 -3.57
C ARG A 136 22.63 -16.29 -3.15
N VAL A 137 23.03 -16.71 -1.96
CA VAL A 137 24.40 -16.54 -1.46
C VAL A 137 25.11 -17.88 -1.36
N PHE A 138 26.42 -17.89 -1.53
CA PHE A 138 27.25 -19.08 -1.43
C PHE A 138 28.67 -18.75 -0.98
N GLY A 139 29.38 -19.72 -0.43
CA GLY A 139 30.72 -19.52 0.13
C GLY A 139 30.87 -20.08 1.54
N LYS A 140 32.09 -20.47 1.90
CA LYS A 140 32.45 -21.06 3.20
C LYS A 140 33.37 -20.19 4.06
N ASP A 141 33.86 -19.08 3.51
CA ASP A 141 34.75 -18.16 4.21
C ASP A 141 33.94 -17.20 5.11
N GLU A 142 34.63 -16.40 5.94
CA GLU A 142 34.03 -15.32 6.75
C GLU A 142 33.16 -14.36 5.91
N ARG A 143 33.44 -14.24 4.60
CA ARG A 143 32.66 -13.46 3.65
C ARG A 143 32.15 -14.33 2.50
N LYS A 144 30.82 -14.35 2.34
CA LYS A 144 30.12 -15.05 1.26
C LYS A 144 30.13 -14.22 -0.03
N MET A 145 29.58 -14.78 -1.10
CA MET A 145 29.40 -14.14 -2.40
C MET A 145 27.94 -14.24 -2.85
N VAL A 146 27.51 -13.30 -3.69
CA VAL A 146 26.21 -13.37 -4.37
C VAL A 146 26.33 -14.30 -5.58
N LEU A 147 25.61 -15.42 -5.60
CA LEU A 147 25.58 -16.32 -6.75
C LEU A 147 24.56 -15.85 -7.80
N GLN A 148 23.38 -15.42 -7.34
CA GLN A 148 22.27 -15.04 -8.19
C GLN A 148 21.36 -14.07 -7.43
N VAL A 149 20.94 -13.00 -8.08
CA VAL A 149 19.85 -12.15 -7.59
C VAL A 149 18.58 -12.67 -8.23
N LEU A 150 17.70 -13.29 -7.45
CA LEU A 150 16.45 -13.82 -7.97
C LEU A 150 15.46 -12.68 -8.20
N GLN A 151 15.43 -11.73 -7.25
CA GLN A 151 14.52 -10.59 -7.29
C GLN A 151 14.95 -9.49 -6.32
N MET A 152 14.94 -8.23 -6.79
CA MET A 152 15.04 -7.06 -5.92
C MET A 152 13.64 -6.61 -5.48
N ILE A 153 13.52 -6.17 -4.23
CA ILE A 153 12.24 -5.85 -3.58
C ILE A 153 12.32 -4.41 -3.08
N SER A 154 11.26 -3.62 -3.32
CA SER A 154 11.19 -2.25 -2.84
C SER A 154 11.00 -2.21 -1.31
N ASN A 155 11.21 -1.04 -0.70
CA ASN A 155 10.94 -0.88 0.73
C ASN A 155 9.47 -1.16 1.06
N LYS A 156 8.56 -0.64 0.23
CA LYS A 156 7.10 -0.80 0.34
C LYS A 156 6.69 -2.27 0.29
N ASP A 157 7.31 -3.03 -0.60
CA ASP A 157 6.94 -4.42 -0.87
C ASP A 157 7.50 -5.41 0.16
N LEU A 158 8.60 -5.06 0.84
CA LEU A 158 9.30 -5.98 1.74
C LEU A 158 8.41 -6.49 2.88
N LEU A 159 7.65 -5.59 3.50
CA LEU A 159 6.84 -5.93 4.68
C LEU A 159 5.72 -6.89 4.30
N THR A 160 5.00 -6.60 3.21
CA THR A 160 3.91 -7.44 2.70
C THR A 160 4.40 -8.85 2.37
N TYR A 161 5.53 -8.96 1.66
CA TYR A 161 6.10 -10.28 1.36
C TYR A 161 6.52 -11.04 2.62
N LYS A 162 7.15 -10.35 3.57
CA LYS A 162 7.55 -10.98 4.84
C LYS A 162 6.33 -11.50 5.60
N ASN A 163 5.27 -10.71 5.71
CA ASN A 163 4.04 -11.10 6.41
C ASN A 163 3.37 -12.33 5.76
N ASN A 164 3.37 -12.40 4.42
CA ASN A 164 2.83 -13.56 3.70
C ASN A 164 3.71 -14.81 3.88
N VAL A 165 5.03 -14.65 3.92
CA VAL A 165 5.96 -15.75 4.23
C VAL A 165 5.77 -16.24 5.67
N ASP A 166 5.63 -15.33 6.64
CA ASP A 166 5.34 -15.67 8.04
C ASP A 166 4.00 -16.40 8.17
N SER A 167 2.99 -15.98 7.40
CA SER A 167 1.68 -16.65 7.33
C SER A 167 1.78 -18.07 6.76
N LEU A 168 2.53 -18.27 5.68
CA LEU A 168 2.82 -19.61 5.14
C LEU A 168 3.50 -20.50 6.19
N ILE A 169 4.55 -19.99 6.85
CA ILE A 169 5.29 -20.73 7.87
C ILE A 169 4.38 -21.11 9.05
N ASN A 170 3.52 -20.19 9.50
CA ASN A 170 2.59 -20.43 10.57
C ASN A 170 1.53 -21.48 10.18
N HIS A 171 1.02 -21.41 8.95
CA HIS A 171 0.11 -22.42 8.41
C HIS A 171 0.78 -23.81 8.37
N MET A 172 2.02 -23.90 7.85
CA MET A 172 2.77 -25.15 7.84
C MET A 172 3.00 -25.71 9.25
N ARG A 173 3.27 -24.85 10.24
CA ARG A 173 3.42 -25.27 11.64
C ARG A 173 2.13 -25.82 12.24
N GLN A 174 0.99 -25.28 11.85
CA GLN A 174 -0.33 -25.75 12.30
C GLN A 174 -0.69 -27.10 11.68
N GLU A 175 -0.48 -27.26 10.37
CA GLU A 175 -0.85 -28.46 9.63
C GLU A 175 0.12 -29.64 9.82
N PHE A 176 1.43 -29.36 9.81
CA PHE A 176 2.47 -30.39 9.79
C PHE A 176 3.25 -30.52 11.10
N GLY A 177 3.00 -29.63 12.07
CA GLY A 177 3.66 -29.63 13.38
C GLY A 177 4.91 -28.74 13.45
N PRO A 178 5.69 -28.81 14.54
CA PRO A 178 6.80 -27.90 14.78
C PRO A 178 7.83 -27.98 13.65
N LEU A 179 8.20 -26.81 13.11
CA LEU A 179 9.14 -26.68 12.00
C LEU A 179 10.27 -25.74 12.38
N GLU A 180 11.50 -26.16 12.07
CA GLU A 180 12.73 -25.40 12.31
C GLU A 180 13.10 -24.59 11.07
N LEU A 181 13.14 -23.27 11.21
CA LEU A 181 13.58 -22.37 10.15
C LEU A 181 15.12 -22.38 10.08
N ASN A 182 15.64 -23.07 9.09
CA ASN A 182 17.07 -23.15 8.81
C ASN A 182 17.31 -23.15 7.30
N LYS A 183 18.59 -23.16 6.88
CA LYS A 183 18.94 -23.20 5.45
C LYS A 183 18.33 -24.39 4.72
N ASP A 184 18.23 -25.54 5.38
CA ASP A 184 17.65 -26.74 4.79
C ASP A 184 16.17 -26.58 4.46
N PHE A 185 15.43 -25.86 5.31
CA PHE A 185 14.05 -25.46 5.07
C PHE A 185 13.94 -24.46 3.91
N LEU A 186 14.73 -23.38 3.93
CA LEU A 186 14.70 -22.38 2.85
C LEU A 186 14.96 -23.00 1.47
N LYS A 187 15.80 -24.03 1.41
CA LYS A 187 16.07 -24.79 0.19
C LYS A 187 14.91 -25.71 -0.21
N SER A 188 14.32 -26.46 0.73
CA SER A 188 13.18 -27.33 0.42
C SER A 188 11.96 -26.55 -0.03
N ASP A 189 11.73 -25.39 0.59
CA ASP A 189 10.54 -24.57 0.41
C ASP A 189 10.76 -23.37 -0.50
N LEU A 190 11.89 -23.31 -1.22
CA LEU A 190 12.20 -22.19 -2.11
C LEU A 190 11.09 -21.93 -3.14
N LEU A 191 10.49 -22.99 -3.70
CA LEU A 191 9.38 -22.81 -4.64
C LEU A 191 8.16 -22.18 -3.97
N ASN A 192 7.81 -22.60 -2.76
CA ASN A 192 6.71 -21.99 -2.00
C ASN A 192 7.02 -20.52 -1.70
N LEU A 193 8.26 -20.19 -1.32
CA LEU A 193 8.69 -18.80 -1.09
C LEU A 193 8.62 -17.96 -2.37
N LEU A 194 8.98 -18.54 -3.53
CA LEU A 194 8.89 -17.88 -4.83
C LEU A 194 7.44 -17.73 -5.30
N THR A 195 6.58 -18.72 -5.05
CA THR A 195 5.14 -18.65 -5.33
C THR A 195 4.48 -17.62 -4.44
N VAL A 196 4.77 -17.59 -3.13
CA VAL A 196 4.27 -16.53 -2.23
C VAL A 196 4.70 -15.17 -2.74
N TYR A 197 5.92 -15.01 -3.24
CA TYR A 197 6.34 -13.73 -3.83
C TYR A 197 5.47 -13.38 -5.04
N GLU A 198 5.31 -14.31 -5.98
CA GLU A 198 4.53 -14.08 -7.19
C GLU A 198 3.04 -13.90 -6.92
N VAL A 199 2.50 -14.45 -5.82
CA VAL A 199 1.13 -14.20 -5.33
C VAL A 199 1.06 -12.84 -4.63
N THR A 200 2.03 -12.52 -3.79
CA THR A 200 2.09 -11.24 -3.05
C THR A 200 2.14 -10.05 -3.99
N PHE A 201 2.85 -10.22 -5.11
CA PHE A 201 3.03 -9.19 -6.12
C PHE A 201 2.48 -9.61 -7.47
N GLU A 202 1.54 -10.56 -7.47
CA GLU A 202 0.75 -10.78 -8.66
C GLU A 202 0.06 -9.46 -8.91
N ASN A 203 0.50 -8.79 -9.97
CA ASN A 203 -0.12 -7.58 -10.45
C ASN A 203 -1.64 -7.84 -10.41
N PRO A 204 -2.44 -7.00 -9.73
CA PRO A 204 -3.84 -6.80 -10.08
C PRO A 204 -4.00 -6.25 -11.52
N ARG A 205 -3.00 -6.42 -12.38
CA ARG A 205 -2.86 -5.85 -13.72
C ARG A 205 -2.43 -6.88 -14.78
N GLU A 206 -2.16 -8.13 -14.41
CA GLU A 206 -1.89 -9.22 -15.36
C GLU A 206 -2.32 -10.62 -14.86
N GLU A 207 -3.29 -10.70 -13.95
CA GLU A 207 -4.45 -11.47 -14.38
C GLU A 207 -4.96 -10.71 -15.61
N SER A 208 -5.43 -11.41 -16.65
CA SER A 208 -6.60 -10.84 -17.27
C SER A 208 -7.51 -10.57 -16.09
N GLU A 209 -7.64 -9.30 -15.68
CA GLU A 209 -8.93 -8.83 -15.23
C GLU A 209 -9.85 -9.60 -16.18
N ASP A 210 -10.52 -10.63 -15.66
CA ASP A 210 -11.93 -10.69 -15.94
C ASP A 210 -12.35 -9.28 -15.51
N PHE A 211 -12.19 -8.31 -16.44
CA PHE A 211 -12.93 -7.09 -16.45
C PHE A 211 -14.29 -7.71 -16.30
N ASP A 212 -14.87 -7.60 -15.11
CA ASP A 212 -16.21 -8.04 -14.94
C ASP A 212 -16.95 -7.44 -16.14
N ASP A 213 -17.86 -8.19 -16.77
CA ASP A 213 -18.60 -7.66 -17.92
C ASP A 213 -19.17 -6.26 -17.59
N TYR A 214 -19.35 -5.98 -16.29
CA TYR A 214 -19.55 -4.68 -15.66
C TYR A 214 -18.44 -3.63 -15.90
N ASP A 215 -17.19 -3.84 -15.49
CA ASP A 215 -16.08 -2.87 -15.66
C ASP A 215 -15.70 -2.62 -17.12
N PHE A 216 -15.75 -3.65 -17.98
CA PHE A 216 -15.56 -3.44 -19.41
C PHE A 216 -16.71 -2.64 -20.01
N SER A 217 -17.94 -2.87 -19.54
CA SER A 217 -19.11 -2.11 -20.00
C SER A 217 -19.05 -0.66 -19.56
N GLU A 218 -18.61 -0.35 -18.33
CA GLU A 218 -18.41 1.02 -17.86
C GLU A 218 -17.32 1.71 -18.69
N PHE A 219 -16.17 1.07 -18.90
CA PHE A 219 -15.12 1.68 -19.71
C PHE A 219 -15.56 1.88 -21.18
N ALA A 220 -16.25 0.90 -21.77
CA ALA A 220 -16.81 1.05 -23.11
C ALA A 220 -17.88 2.14 -23.17
N GLU A 221 -18.72 2.26 -22.15
CA GLU A 221 -19.72 3.32 -22.02
C GLU A 221 -19.03 4.69 -21.98
N LEU A 222 -18.01 4.86 -21.14
CA LEU A 222 -17.21 6.08 -21.06
C LEU A 222 -16.64 6.46 -22.42
N LEU A 223 -15.96 5.53 -23.10
CA LEU A 223 -15.38 5.79 -24.42
C LEU A 223 -16.45 6.15 -25.45
N SER A 224 -17.64 5.55 -25.37
CA SER A 224 -18.75 5.83 -26.28
C SER A 224 -19.32 7.24 -26.16
N THR A 225 -18.96 8.00 -25.12
CA THR A 225 -19.47 9.36 -24.85
C THR A 225 -18.67 10.45 -25.57
N PHE A 226 -17.56 10.08 -26.22
CA PHE A 226 -16.74 10.97 -27.02
C PHE A 226 -17.11 10.89 -28.50
N ASP A 227 -16.90 11.98 -29.23
CA ASP A 227 -16.69 11.91 -30.68
C ASP A 227 -15.35 11.20 -30.94
N PRO A 228 -15.24 10.28 -31.92
CA PRO A 228 -14.01 9.52 -32.15
C PRO A 228 -12.76 10.38 -32.37
N GLU A 229 -12.87 11.50 -33.08
CA GLU A 229 -11.72 12.41 -33.32
C GLU A 229 -11.31 13.13 -32.03
N ASP A 230 -12.28 13.43 -31.16
CA ASP A 230 -12.03 14.06 -29.86
C ASP A 230 -11.36 13.06 -28.90
N LEU A 231 -11.74 11.78 -28.95
CA LEU A 231 -11.12 10.72 -28.15
C LEU A 231 -9.63 10.52 -28.50
N GLU A 232 -9.26 10.60 -29.78
CA GLU A 232 -7.86 10.54 -30.21
C GLU A 232 -7.01 11.66 -29.59
N ILE A 233 -7.61 12.85 -29.40
CA ILE A 233 -6.94 13.96 -28.72
C ILE A 233 -6.80 13.66 -27.23
N ALA A 234 -7.87 13.19 -26.57
CA ALA A 234 -7.86 12.83 -25.16
C ALA A 234 -6.79 11.76 -24.86
N GLN A 235 -6.50 10.85 -25.79
CA GLN A 235 -5.51 9.79 -25.61
C GLN A 235 -4.09 10.16 -26.10
N ASN A 236 -3.87 11.40 -26.53
CA ASN A 236 -2.59 11.84 -27.08
C ASN A 236 -1.55 12.10 -25.97
N LEU A 237 -0.80 11.07 -25.59
CA LEU A 237 0.17 11.14 -24.49
C LEU A 237 1.23 12.25 -24.66
N ASP A 238 1.70 12.48 -25.88
CA ASP A 238 2.72 13.50 -26.15
C ASP A 238 2.21 14.92 -25.89
N LEU A 239 0.90 15.15 -26.02
CA LEU A 239 0.27 16.42 -25.66
C LEU A 239 0.35 16.68 -24.14
N TYR A 240 0.21 15.62 -23.33
CA TYR A 240 0.00 15.74 -21.88
C TYR A 240 1.26 15.50 -21.04
N LYS A 241 2.34 14.97 -21.61
CA LYS A 241 3.67 14.89 -20.97
C LYS A 241 4.19 16.22 -20.42
N LYS A 242 3.70 17.35 -20.93
CA LYS A 242 4.05 18.70 -20.43
C LYS A 242 3.32 19.09 -19.14
N ILE A 243 2.15 18.52 -18.90
CA ILE A 243 1.34 18.73 -17.69
C ILE A 243 1.79 17.78 -16.58
N LEU A 244 2.23 16.58 -16.98
CA LEU A 244 2.73 15.51 -16.12
C LEU A 244 4.23 15.24 -16.38
N PRO A 245 5.15 16.17 -16.05
CA PRO A 245 6.57 16.00 -16.36
C PRO A 245 7.17 14.82 -15.59
N GLY A 246 7.79 13.89 -16.31
CA GLY A 246 8.44 12.70 -15.71
C GLY A 246 7.49 11.52 -15.43
N ALA A 247 6.19 11.67 -15.66
CA ALA A 247 5.24 10.56 -15.56
C ALA A 247 5.45 9.55 -16.72
N LYS A 248 5.34 8.26 -16.40
CA LYS A 248 5.30 7.19 -17.40
C LYS A 248 3.97 7.23 -18.16
N ASP A 249 3.96 6.70 -19.38
CA ASP A 249 2.78 6.70 -20.26
C ASP A 249 1.56 6.04 -19.59
N GLU A 250 1.77 4.96 -18.82
CA GLU A 250 0.69 4.27 -18.08
C GLU A 250 0.09 5.16 -16.99
N ALA A 251 0.91 5.97 -16.32
CA ALA A 251 0.44 6.88 -15.28
C ALA A 251 -0.38 8.03 -15.87
N ILE A 252 0.01 8.52 -17.05
CA ILE A 252 -0.73 9.55 -17.79
C ILE A 252 -2.08 8.98 -18.25
N MET A 253 -2.10 7.79 -18.85
CA MET A 253 -3.37 7.13 -19.22
C MET A 253 -4.27 6.89 -18.01
N GLY A 254 -3.71 6.39 -16.90
CA GLY A 254 -4.48 6.17 -15.67
C GLY A 254 -5.09 7.46 -15.13
N PHE A 255 -4.36 8.58 -15.17
CA PHE A 255 -4.89 9.89 -14.80
C PHE A 255 -6.05 10.31 -15.70
N ILE A 256 -5.91 10.16 -17.02
CA ILE A 256 -6.92 10.53 -18.01
C ILE A 256 -8.21 9.73 -17.79
N VAL A 257 -8.09 8.41 -17.66
CA VAL A 257 -9.23 7.53 -17.42
C VAL A 257 -9.93 7.92 -16.13
N ARG A 258 -9.20 8.06 -15.02
CA ARG A 258 -9.79 8.49 -13.73
C ARG A 258 -10.50 9.84 -13.83
N LEU A 259 -9.92 10.82 -14.52
CA LEU A 259 -10.52 12.15 -14.67
C LEU A 259 -11.82 12.13 -15.47
N PHE A 260 -11.86 11.40 -16.60
CA PHE A 260 -13.08 11.33 -17.38
C PHE A 260 -14.11 10.40 -16.75
N SER A 261 -13.71 9.30 -16.11
CA SER A 261 -14.61 8.44 -15.32
C SER A 261 -15.29 9.22 -14.21
N LYS A 262 -14.53 9.98 -13.40
CA LYS A 262 -15.14 10.77 -12.31
C LYS A 262 -16.13 11.81 -12.85
N ILE A 263 -15.81 12.51 -13.94
CA ILE A 263 -16.74 13.48 -14.54
C ILE A 263 -17.99 12.77 -15.08
N TYR A 264 -17.81 11.66 -15.80
CA TYR A 264 -18.91 10.97 -16.46
C TYR A 264 -19.84 10.30 -15.45
N PHE A 265 -19.35 9.33 -14.68
CA PHE A 265 -20.16 8.49 -13.80
C PHE A 265 -20.74 9.26 -12.62
N LYS A 266 -20.02 10.25 -12.08
CA LYS A 266 -20.50 11.01 -10.91
C LYS A 266 -21.38 12.20 -11.28
N VAL A 267 -21.34 12.70 -12.52
CA VAL A 267 -22.04 13.96 -12.87
C VAL A 267 -22.84 13.90 -14.17
N LEU A 268 -22.31 13.29 -15.24
CA LEU A 268 -22.92 13.35 -16.56
C LEU A 268 -23.92 12.23 -16.83
N ALA A 269 -23.63 11.00 -16.39
CA ALA A 269 -24.44 9.81 -16.64
C ALA A 269 -25.88 10.00 -16.14
N ASP A 270 -26.05 10.46 -14.89
CA ASP A 270 -27.35 10.77 -14.30
C ASP A 270 -28.14 11.85 -15.05
N LYS A 271 -27.44 12.72 -15.76
CA LYS A 271 -28.03 13.81 -16.57
C LYS A 271 -28.18 13.42 -18.04
N ASN A 272 -27.84 12.18 -18.40
CA ASN A 272 -27.78 11.66 -19.77
C ASN A 272 -26.99 12.60 -20.71
N LYS A 273 -25.84 13.09 -20.23
CA LYS A 273 -24.94 13.97 -20.97
C LYS A 273 -23.68 13.22 -21.38
N ARG A 274 -23.05 13.70 -22.45
CA ARG A 274 -21.87 13.09 -23.11
C ARG A 274 -20.78 14.14 -23.28
N PHE A 275 -19.53 13.72 -23.51
CA PHE A 275 -18.42 14.68 -23.73
C PHE A 275 -18.49 15.37 -25.09
N ASP A 276 -19.19 14.78 -26.06
CA ASP A 276 -19.55 15.40 -27.34
C ASP A 276 -20.63 16.51 -27.22
N ASP A 277 -21.21 16.73 -26.03
CA ASP A 277 -22.00 17.92 -25.72
C ASP A 277 -21.09 19.10 -25.40
N TYR A 278 -20.77 19.91 -26.42
CA TYR A 278 -19.89 21.08 -26.25
C TYR A 278 -20.47 22.22 -25.41
N LYS A 279 -21.62 22.02 -24.73
CA LYS A 279 -22.28 22.99 -23.84
C LYS A 279 -22.32 22.55 -22.37
N LEU A 280 -21.52 21.56 -21.98
CA LEU A 280 -21.33 21.18 -20.58
C LEU A 280 -21.05 22.41 -19.68
N ASP A 281 -21.59 22.38 -18.46
CA ASP A 281 -21.38 23.43 -17.45
C ASP A 281 -20.27 22.96 -16.51
N TYR A 282 -19.05 23.38 -16.79
CA TYR A 282 -17.88 22.90 -16.07
C TYR A 282 -17.77 23.49 -14.66
N LYS A 283 -18.42 24.62 -14.39
CA LYS A 283 -18.51 25.17 -13.04
C LYS A 283 -19.34 24.27 -12.14
N GLU A 284 -20.51 23.84 -12.62
CA GLU A 284 -21.35 22.92 -11.86
C GLU A 284 -20.69 21.54 -11.72
N ILE A 285 -20.04 21.03 -12.78
CA ILE A 285 -19.29 19.75 -12.71
C ILE A 285 -18.21 19.81 -11.63
N PHE A 286 -17.31 20.80 -11.67
CA PHE A 286 -16.23 20.90 -10.69
C PHE A 286 -16.74 21.17 -9.28
N LYS A 287 -17.84 21.92 -9.15
CA LYS A 287 -18.48 22.14 -7.85
C LYS A 287 -18.99 20.81 -7.27
N SER A 288 -19.73 20.02 -8.04
CA SER A 288 -20.23 18.71 -7.60
C SER A 288 -19.09 17.75 -7.24
N LEU A 289 -18.05 17.66 -8.07
CA LEU A 289 -16.88 16.81 -7.79
C LEU A 289 -16.12 17.27 -6.54
N SER A 290 -16.00 18.58 -6.32
CA SER A 290 -15.34 19.13 -5.13
C SER A 290 -16.14 18.88 -3.86
N GLU A 291 -17.46 19.06 -3.90
CA GLU A 291 -18.36 18.74 -2.79
C GLU A 291 -18.32 17.24 -2.44
N ALA A 292 -18.12 16.37 -3.43
CA ALA A 292 -18.00 14.92 -3.26
C ALA A 292 -16.59 14.43 -2.86
N GLY A 293 -15.58 15.31 -2.80
CA GLY A 293 -14.22 14.90 -2.42
C GLY A 293 -13.46 14.12 -3.49
N GLU A 294 -13.83 14.25 -4.76
CA GLU A 294 -13.35 13.40 -5.88
C GLU A 294 -11.93 13.73 -6.38
N PHE A 295 -11.27 14.72 -5.77
CA PHE A 295 -9.87 15.06 -6.02
C PHE A 295 -9.07 14.77 -4.74
N LEU A 296 -7.99 14.01 -4.87
CA LEU A 296 -7.11 13.60 -3.77
C LEU A 296 -6.34 14.78 -3.19
N SER A 297 -5.96 15.76 -4.01
CA SER A 297 -5.24 16.92 -3.52
C SER A 297 -5.45 18.16 -4.40
N LYS A 298 -4.87 19.28 -3.95
CA LYS A 298 -4.86 20.52 -4.71
C LYS A 298 -4.15 20.35 -6.04
N ASP A 299 -3.04 19.62 -6.05
CA ASP A 299 -2.27 19.37 -7.27
C ASP A 299 -3.09 18.57 -8.28
N GLU A 300 -3.81 17.52 -7.85
CA GLU A 300 -4.69 16.77 -8.76
C GLU A 300 -5.80 17.66 -9.36
N LEU A 301 -6.41 18.52 -8.54
CA LEU A 301 -7.43 19.47 -8.99
C LEU A 301 -6.87 20.44 -10.06
N VAL A 302 -5.69 21.02 -9.82
CA VAL A 302 -5.03 21.94 -10.75
C VAL A 302 -4.64 21.23 -12.05
N MET A 303 -4.04 20.05 -11.94
CA MET A 303 -3.66 19.23 -13.10
C MET A 303 -4.88 18.85 -13.95
N SER A 304 -6.01 18.54 -13.31
CA SER A 304 -7.27 18.24 -13.99
C SER A 304 -7.77 19.43 -14.80
N LEU A 305 -7.68 20.64 -14.25
CA LEU A 305 -8.03 21.87 -14.97
C LEU A 305 -7.10 22.13 -16.15
N ASP A 306 -5.79 22.05 -15.94
CA ASP A 306 -4.80 22.27 -17.02
C ASP A 306 -4.97 21.25 -18.15
N TYR A 307 -5.26 20.01 -17.81
CA TYR A 307 -5.57 18.95 -18.76
C TYR A 307 -6.81 19.30 -19.60
N LEU A 308 -7.93 19.62 -18.95
CA LEU A 308 -9.19 19.93 -19.65
C LEU A 308 -9.08 21.20 -20.48
N ILE A 309 -8.40 22.24 -19.98
CA ILE A 309 -8.14 23.47 -20.75
C ILE A 309 -7.35 23.13 -22.02
N THR A 310 -6.32 22.29 -21.91
CA THR A 310 -5.50 21.85 -23.05
C THR A 310 -6.32 21.04 -24.04
N PHE A 311 -7.07 20.06 -23.55
CA PHE A 311 -7.97 19.22 -24.34
C PHE A 311 -8.99 20.05 -25.13
N TYR A 312 -9.79 20.88 -24.45
CA TYR A 312 -10.80 21.70 -25.10
C TYR A 312 -10.19 22.78 -26.00
N SER A 313 -9.00 23.30 -25.69
CA SER A 313 -8.30 24.23 -26.59
C SER A 313 -7.92 23.56 -27.92
N LYS A 314 -7.61 22.26 -27.92
CA LYS A 314 -7.38 21.49 -29.15
C LYS A 314 -8.67 21.27 -29.94
N LEU A 315 -9.77 20.95 -29.25
CA LEU A 315 -11.09 20.83 -29.87
C LEU A 315 -11.55 22.14 -30.52
N ALA A 316 -11.31 23.28 -29.86
CA ALA A 316 -11.57 24.59 -30.46
C ALA A 316 -10.76 24.82 -31.75
N GLY A 317 -9.51 24.35 -31.78
CA GLY A 317 -8.66 24.37 -32.98
C GLY A 317 -9.19 23.54 -34.15
N LEU A 318 -9.98 22.49 -33.86
CA LEU A 318 -10.72 21.70 -34.85
C LEU A 318 -12.09 22.31 -35.23
N GLY A 319 -12.46 23.44 -34.64
CA GLY A 319 -13.73 24.12 -34.92
C GLY A 319 -14.91 23.65 -34.07
N ARG A 320 -14.69 22.89 -32.99
CA ARG A 320 -15.75 22.55 -32.01
C ARG A 320 -16.16 23.78 -31.21
N ASP A 321 -17.46 23.90 -30.89
CA ASP A 321 -18.03 25.05 -30.15
C ASP A 321 -17.83 24.92 -28.63
N VAL A 322 -16.57 24.90 -28.19
CA VAL A 322 -16.18 24.67 -26.78
C VAL A 322 -15.71 25.95 -26.07
N GLY A 323 -15.93 27.12 -26.68
CA GLY A 323 -15.44 28.40 -26.15
C GLY A 323 -15.99 28.75 -24.76
N LYS A 324 -17.25 28.37 -24.49
CA LYS A 324 -17.85 28.51 -23.15
C LYS A 324 -17.11 27.66 -22.11
N ILE A 325 -16.83 26.39 -22.44
CA ILE A 325 -16.14 25.44 -21.55
C ILE A 325 -14.74 25.96 -21.18
N ILE A 326 -13.95 26.40 -22.16
CA ILE A 326 -12.60 26.94 -21.92
C ILE A 326 -12.67 28.17 -21.00
N SER A 327 -13.64 29.06 -21.22
CA SER A 327 -13.85 30.24 -20.37
C SER A 327 -14.19 29.85 -18.94
N GLU A 328 -15.08 28.88 -18.75
CA GLU A 328 -15.47 28.39 -17.43
C GLU A 328 -14.30 27.73 -16.69
N LEU A 329 -13.54 26.86 -17.35
CA LEU A 329 -12.34 26.24 -16.79
C LEU A 329 -11.30 27.29 -16.37
N GLY A 330 -11.07 28.31 -17.21
CA GLY A 330 -10.18 29.42 -16.86
C GLY A 330 -10.69 30.30 -15.70
N GLU A 331 -12.00 30.42 -15.52
CA GLU A 331 -12.59 31.07 -14.35
C GLU A 331 -12.48 30.22 -13.08
N ILE A 332 -12.63 28.90 -13.19
CA ILE A 332 -12.41 27.97 -12.08
C ILE A 332 -10.95 28.07 -11.60
N GLN A 333 -10.00 28.04 -12.53
CA GLN A 333 -8.57 28.16 -12.21
C GLN A 333 -8.24 29.47 -11.48
N LYS A 334 -8.85 30.59 -11.87
CA LYS A 334 -8.68 31.89 -11.16
C LYS A 334 -9.31 31.91 -9.78
N ASN A 335 -10.32 31.09 -9.53
CA ASN A 335 -11.06 31.01 -8.27
C ASN A 335 -10.87 29.66 -7.59
N ILE A 336 -9.70 29.04 -7.76
CA ILE A 336 -9.40 27.67 -7.33
C ILE A 336 -9.66 27.46 -5.83
N PHE A 337 -9.41 28.48 -5.01
CA PHE A 337 -9.62 28.45 -3.56
C PHE A 337 -11.07 28.15 -3.16
N ASN A 338 -12.07 28.55 -3.96
CA ASN A 338 -13.47 28.23 -3.67
C ASN A 338 -13.75 26.73 -3.80
N TYR A 339 -13.09 26.06 -4.75
CA TYR A 339 -13.26 24.62 -4.97
C TYR A 339 -12.43 23.81 -3.97
N LEU A 340 -11.26 24.31 -3.59
CA LEU A 340 -10.46 23.75 -2.50
C LEU A 340 -11.22 23.81 -1.16
N ASP A 341 -11.89 24.93 -0.86
CA ASP A 341 -12.73 25.05 0.35
C ASP A 341 -13.87 24.02 0.37
N LEU A 342 -14.47 23.71 -0.79
CA LEU A 342 -15.47 22.65 -0.90
C LEU A 342 -14.85 21.27 -0.64
N LEU A 343 -13.68 20.99 -1.22
CA LEU A 343 -12.95 19.73 -1.01
C LEU A 343 -12.59 19.50 0.46
N LYS A 344 -12.00 20.50 1.13
CA LYS A 344 -11.63 20.43 2.55
C LYS A 344 -12.83 20.15 3.47
N LYS A 345 -14.01 20.66 3.10
CA LYS A 345 -15.25 20.44 3.84
C LYS A 345 -15.91 19.10 3.54
N SER A 346 -15.52 18.43 2.47
CA SER A 346 -16.12 17.15 2.11
C SER A 346 -15.84 16.07 3.15
N GLN A 347 -16.88 15.32 3.50
CA GLN A 347 -16.75 14.12 4.33
C GLN A 347 -16.55 12.85 3.50
N ALA A 348 -16.82 12.94 2.19
CA ALA A 348 -16.65 11.86 1.21
C ALA A 348 -15.29 11.99 0.50
N GLY A 349 -14.98 11.00 -0.35
CA GLY A 349 -13.75 10.94 -1.12
C GLY A 349 -12.47 10.92 -0.27
N PHE A 350 -11.30 10.99 -0.90
CA PHE A 350 -10.01 10.79 -0.22
C PHE A 350 -9.11 12.03 -0.28
N PHE A 351 -9.71 13.22 -0.26
CA PHE A 351 -8.94 14.46 -0.25
C PHE A 351 -8.00 14.53 0.97
N TYR A 352 -6.77 14.98 0.72
CA TYR A 352 -5.81 15.42 1.72
C TYR A 352 -5.00 16.62 1.26
N GLU A 353 -4.54 17.44 2.22
CA GLU A 353 -3.65 18.56 1.90
C GLU A 353 -2.22 18.08 1.66
N ASP A 354 -1.60 18.58 0.58
CA ASP A 354 -0.22 18.22 0.22
C ASP A 354 0.76 18.51 1.37
N LYS A 355 0.47 19.53 2.20
CA LYS A 355 1.31 19.88 3.36
C LYS A 355 1.25 18.85 4.48
N VAL A 356 0.09 18.22 4.70
CA VAL A 356 -0.06 17.12 5.66
C VAL A 356 0.75 15.92 5.16
N LEU A 357 0.67 15.61 3.86
CA LEU A 357 1.48 14.56 3.26
C LEU A 357 2.99 14.84 3.41
N GLU A 358 3.44 16.08 3.17
CA GLU A 358 4.84 16.46 3.39
C GLU A 358 5.30 16.25 4.84
N ILE A 359 4.45 16.56 5.83
CA ILE A 359 4.75 16.35 7.26
C ILE A 359 4.86 14.86 7.55
N LEU A 360 3.94 14.04 7.04
CA LEU A 360 3.96 12.59 7.21
C LEU A 360 5.22 11.97 6.57
N MET A 361 5.55 12.35 5.34
CA MET A 361 6.78 11.89 4.67
C MET A 361 8.05 12.30 5.43
N ALA A 362 8.07 13.47 6.07
CA ALA A 362 9.20 13.90 6.90
C ALA A 362 9.35 13.12 8.21
N ASN A 363 8.33 12.38 8.61
CA ASN A 363 8.26 11.55 9.82
C ASN A 363 8.01 10.06 9.46
N GLU A 364 8.26 9.64 8.21
CA GLU A 364 7.91 8.30 7.70
C GLU A 364 8.48 7.16 8.55
N GLU A 365 9.74 7.27 8.98
CA GLU A 365 10.40 6.27 9.84
C GLU A 365 9.71 6.07 11.20
N ASP A 366 9.14 7.14 11.77
CA ASP A 366 8.43 7.10 13.06
C ASP A 366 6.97 6.61 12.89
N LEU A 367 6.51 6.46 11.65
CA LEU A 367 5.13 6.11 11.27
C LEU A 367 5.02 4.76 10.56
N GLU A 368 6.14 4.06 10.29
CA GLU A 368 6.13 2.68 9.79
C GLU A 368 5.42 1.76 10.80
N ALA A 369 4.37 1.04 10.37
CA ALA A 369 3.51 0.20 11.21
C ALA A 369 2.65 0.99 12.20
N ASN A 370 1.87 1.94 11.68
CA ASN A 370 0.95 2.74 12.48
C ASN A 370 -0.26 1.91 12.96
N ASP A 371 -0.32 1.62 14.27
CA ASP A 371 -1.38 0.87 14.94
C ASP A 371 -2.80 1.34 14.54
N PHE A 372 -3.03 2.66 14.41
CA PHE A 372 -4.35 3.17 14.04
C PHE A 372 -4.77 2.79 12.61
N ILE A 373 -3.85 2.74 11.66
CA ILE A 373 -4.15 2.26 10.29
C ILE A 373 -4.30 0.74 10.30
N GLU A 374 -3.42 0.01 10.97
CA GLU A 374 -3.51 -1.46 11.05
C GLU A 374 -4.84 -1.91 11.64
N TYR A 375 -5.29 -1.28 12.74
CA TYR A 375 -6.59 -1.58 13.34
C TYR A 375 -7.77 -1.18 12.44
N PHE A 376 -7.61 -0.17 11.58
CA PHE A 376 -8.66 0.21 10.64
C PHE A 376 -8.76 -0.75 9.46
N ASP A 377 -7.63 -1.13 8.87
CA ASP A 377 -7.59 -2.12 7.78
C ASP A 377 -8.13 -3.48 8.30
N PHE A 378 -7.71 -3.89 9.50
CA PHE A 378 -8.27 -5.07 10.16
C PHE A 378 -9.77 -4.94 10.45
N PHE A 379 -10.28 -3.73 10.74
CA PHE A 379 -11.71 -3.50 10.91
C PHE A 379 -12.49 -3.72 9.61
N ILE A 380 -11.94 -3.32 8.46
CA ILE A 380 -12.54 -3.57 7.14
C ILE A 380 -12.60 -5.08 6.87
N GLU A 381 -11.47 -5.78 7.03
CA GLU A 381 -11.39 -7.24 6.86
C GLU A 381 -12.34 -7.98 7.80
N PHE A 382 -12.42 -7.54 9.06
CA PHE A 382 -13.34 -8.12 10.04
C PHE A 382 -14.79 -8.00 9.60
N LEU A 383 -15.20 -6.85 9.06
CA LEU A 383 -16.57 -6.63 8.59
C LEU A 383 -16.90 -7.56 7.41
N ASP A 384 -15.94 -7.75 6.50
CA ASP A 384 -16.07 -8.60 5.32
C ASP A 384 -16.20 -10.09 5.70
N MET A 385 -15.26 -10.61 6.50
CA MET A 385 -15.21 -12.02 6.86
C MET A 385 -16.38 -12.48 7.74
N ASN A 386 -16.94 -11.59 8.56
CA ASN A 386 -17.94 -11.96 9.58
C ASN A 386 -19.39 -11.63 9.21
N TYR A 387 -19.64 -11.22 7.96
CA TYR A 387 -20.96 -10.84 7.45
C TYR A 387 -21.69 -9.89 8.42
N VAL A 388 -20.99 -8.86 8.88
CA VAL A 388 -21.47 -8.00 9.97
C VAL A 388 -22.70 -7.22 9.52
N GLY A 389 -23.69 -7.05 10.41
CA GLY A 389 -24.87 -6.26 10.11
C GLY A 389 -25.15 -5.19 11.14
N VAL A 390 -25.91 -4.21 10.68
CA VAL A 390 -26.30 -3.01 11.41
C VAL A 390 -27.72 -3.18 11.96
N LEU A 391 -27.90 -2.76 13.20
CA LEU A 391 -29.22 -2.67 13.82
C LEU A 391 -29.98 -1.44 13.29
N LYS A 392 -31.32 -1.40 13.46
CA LYS A 392 -32.11 -0.19 13.17
C LYS A 392 -31.64 1.07 13.89
N SER A 393 -30.86 0.93 14.97
CA SER A 393 -30.26 2.07 15.67
C SER A 393 -29.03 2.65 14.96
N GLY A 394 -28.54 2.02 13.90
CA GLY A 394 -27.30 2.39 13.22
C GLY A 394 -26.04 1.84 13.90
N ASP A 395 -26.18 1.10 15.01
CA ASP A 395 -25.08 0.44 15.72
C ASP A 395 -24.74 -0.91 15.05
N LEU A 396 -23.49 -1.35 15.15
CA LEU A 396 -23.12 -2.74 14.87
C LEU A 396 -23.86 -3.68 15.83
N SER A 397 -24.07 -4.92 15.41
CA SER A 397 -24.65 -5.92 16.31
C SER A 397 -23.78 -6.08 17.58
N PRO A 398 -24.37 -6.15 18.80
CA PRO A 398 -23.59 -6.17 20.04
C PRO A 398 -22.60 -7.33 20.18
N ALA A 399 -22.85 -8.46 19.50
CA ALA A 399 -21.93 -9.60 19.46
C ALA A 399 -20.68 -9.22 18.65
N MET A 400 -20.86 -8.82 17.39
CA MET A 400 -19.75 -8.43 16.51
C MET A 400 -18.96 -7.23 17.04
N LEU A 401 -19.65 -6.27 17.67
CA LEU A 401 -19.00 -5.14 18.33
C LEU A 401 -18.08 -5.61 19.47
N ARG A 402 -18.51 -6.62 20.24
CA ARG A 402 -17.70 -7.19 21.32
C ARG A 402 -16.54 -7.99 20.76
N ASP A 403 -16.79 -8.84 19.76
CA ASP A 403 -15.77 -9.69 19.16
C ASP A 403 -14.63 -8.84 18.57
N PHE A 404 -14.97 -7.78 17.82
CA PHE A 404 -13.97 -6.83 17.33
C PHE A 404 -13.26 -6.10 18.48
N ALA A 405 -14.00 -5.52 19.44
CA ALA A 405 -13.38 -4.82 20.55
C ALA A 405 -12.42 -5.70 21.37
N GLU A 406 -12.74 -6.98 21.57
CA GLU A 406 -11.88 -7.94 22.26
C GLU A 406 -10.63 -8.28 21.44
N SER A 407 -10.74 -8.41 20.12
CA SER A 407 -9.60 -8.71 19.23
C SER A 407 -8.51 -7.64 19.22
N ILE A 408 -8.88 -6.36 19.38
CA ILE A 408 -7.93 -5.24 19.50
C ILE A 408 -7.78 -4.74 20.95
N ASN A 409 -8.25 -5.52 21.94
CA ASN A 409 -8.17 -5.20 23.38
C ASN A 409 -8.74 -3.81 23.75
N LEU A 410 -9.76 -3.36 23.02
CA LEU A 410 -10.39 -2.05 23.20
C LEU A 410 -11.37 -2.08 24.39
N ARG A 411 -11.16 -1.15 25.33
CA ARG A 411 -12.00 -1.03 26.52
C ARG A 411 -13.18 -0.07 26.29
N PRO A 412 -14.37 -0.38 26.82
CA PRO A 412 -15.52 0.51 26.72
C PRO A 412 -15.37 1.71 27.67
N THR A 413 -15.91 2.86 27.27
CA THR A 413 -15.97 4.09 28.08
C THR A 413 -16.93 4.02 29.28
N ARG A 414 -17.70 2.93 29.39
CA ARG A 414 -18.57 2.60 30.52
C ARG A 414 -19.04 1.16 30.48
N GLU A 415 -19.22 0.54 31.64
CA GLU A 415 -19.83 -0.79 31.75
C GLU A 415 -21.36 -0.73 31.57
N VAL A 416 -21.88 -1.54 30.65
CA VAL A 416 -23.31 -1.66 30.37
C VAL A 416 -23.66 -3.10 29.98
N MET A 417 -24.93 -3.49 30.12
CA MET A 417 -25.39 -4.84 29.73
C MET A 417 -25.32 -5.10 28.22
N THR A 418 -25.48 -4.06 27.40
CA THR A 418 -25.46 -4.17 25.94
C THR A 418 -24.68 -3.00 25.36
N TYR A 419 -23.57 -3.31 24.71
CA TYR A 419 -22.72 -2.31 24.09
C TYR A 419 -23.32 -1.76 22.79
N LYS A 420 -22.86 -0.56 22.44
CA LYS A 420 -23.21 0.24 21.27
C LYS A 420 -21.93 0.89 20.78
N ASN A 421 -21.87 1.28 19.51
CA ASN A 421 -20.67 1.87 18.91
C ASN A 421 -20.12 3.03 19.77
N LYS A 422 -20.99 3.96 20.21
CA LYS A 422 -20.62 5.10 21.06
C LYS A 422 -19.95 4.78 22.39
N HIS A 423 -20.00 3.53 22.85
CA HIS A 423 -19.25 3.12 24.05
C HIS A 423 -17.76 2.91 23.75
N PHE A 424 -17.40 2.83 22.47
CA PHE A 424 -16.05 2.63 21.92
C PHE A 424 -15.76 3.74 20.89
N PRO A 425 -15.24 4.90 21.32
CA PRO A 425 -14.98 6.05 20.43
C PRO A 425 -14.21 5.71 19.15
N LEU A 426 -13.24 4.79 19.21
CA LEU A 426 -12.48 4.34 18.04
C LEU A 426 -13.37 3.64 17.00
N ILE A 427 -14.23 2.71 17.44
CA ILE A 427 -15.17 2.01 16.54
C ILE A 427 -16.20 2.98 15.95
N GLU A 428 -16.65 3.97 16.73
CA GLU A 428 -17.55 5.01 16.22
C GLU A 428 -16.87 5.85 15.12
N LEU A 429 -15.60 6.22 15.29
CA LEU A 429 -14.81 6.91 14.27
C LEU A 429 -14.66 6.08 13.00
N TYR A 430 -14.17 4.84 13.13
CA TYR A 430 -13.98 3.92 12.01
C TYR A 430 -15.28 3.68 11.25
N PHE A 431 -16.36 3.39 11.98
CA PHE A 431 -17.64 3.09 11.33
C PHE A 431 -18.26 4.32 10.65
N ASN A 432 -18.08 5.52 11.22
CA ASN A 432 -18.53 6.74 10.55
C ASN A 432 -17.67 7.05 9.32
N PHE A 433 -16.35 6.82 9.38
CA PHE A 433 -15.45 6.96 8.24
C PHE A 433 -15.86 6.05 7.09
N LEU A 434 -16.06 4.74 7.34
CA LEU A 434 -16.54 3.79 6.32
C LEU A 434 -17.81 4.28 5.61
N LYS A 435 -18.78 4.79 6.38
CA LYS A 435 -20.04 5.30 5.82
C LYS A 435 -19.85 6.56 4.99
N LYS A 436 -19.12 7.54 5.52
CA LYS A 436 -18.95 8.85 4.89
C LYS A 436 -18.08 8.78 3.64
N LYS A 437 -17.07 7.91 3.66
CA LYS A 437 -16.17 7.63 2.54
C LYS A 437 -16.74 6.61 1.55
N HIS A 438 -17.96 6.12 1.78
CA HIS A 438 -18.63 5.14 0.94
C HIS A 438 -17.87 3.81 0.77
N LEU A 439 -17.03 3.44 1.74
CA LEU A 439 -16.31 2.16 1.78
C LEU A 439 -17.23 0.98 2.08
N ILE A 440 -18.43 1.28 2.59
CA ILE A 440 -19.46 0.27 2.83
C ILE A 440 -20.80 0.69 2.22
N HIS A 441 -21.53 -0.30 1.72
CA HIS A 441 -22.95 -0.21 1.41
C HIS A 441 -23.76 -0.92 2.50
N ILE A 442 -24.89 -0.34 2.91
CA ILE A 442 -25.79 -0.94 3.90
C ILE A 442 -27.14 -1.16 3.25
N ASP A 443 -27.51 -2.43 3.03
CA ASP A 443 -28.78 -2.79 2.40
C ASP A 443 -29.96 -2.38 3.30
N GLN A 444 -30.81 -1.48 2.79
CA GLN A 444 -32.00 -1.05 3.52
C GLN A 444 -33.13 -2.09 3.41
N LYS A 445 -33.07 -3.13 4.25
CA LYS A 445 -34.21 -4.05 4.43
C LYS A 445 -35.29 -3.41 5.32
N GLU A 446 -36.56 -3.42 4.87
CA GLU A 446 -37.73 -2.88 5.62
C GLU A 446 -37.88 -3.52 7.02
N TYR A 447 -37.51 -4.80 7.15
CA TYR A 447 -37.53 -5.56 8.40
C TYR A 447 -36.29 -6.47 8.51
N GLY A 448 -35.57 -6.41 9.64
CA GLY A 448 -34.45 -7.31 9.94
C GLY A 448 -33.10 -6.61 10.20
N ARG A 449 -32.04 -7.42 10.26
CA ARG A 449 -30.63 -6.99 10.23
C ARG A 449 -30.36 -6.39 8.85
N GLN A 450 -29.70 -5.23 8.81
CA GLN A 450 -29.19 -4.66 7.56
C GLN A 450 -27.77 -5.19 7.36
N ASP A 451 -27.51 -5.79 6.22
CA ASP A 451 -26.20 -6.38 5.94
C ASP A 451 -25.26 -5.29 5.42
N ILE A 452 -23.99 -5.38 5.82
CA ILE A 452 -22.92 -4.50 5.36
C ILE A 452 -22.21 -5.21 4.21
N TYR A 453 -21.98 -4.49 3.11
CA TYR A 453 -21.12 -4.93 2.02
C TYR A 453 -19.98 -3.94 1.88
N ILE A 454 -18.77 -4.47 1.69
CA ILE A 454 -17.63 -3.67 1.30
C ILE A 454 -17.84 -3.24 -0.16
N THR A 455 -17.47 -2.00 -0.50
CA THR A 455 -17.56 -1.47 -1.86
C THR A 455 -16.18 -1.51 -2.53
N ASP A 456 -16.15 -1.39 -3.85
CA ASP A 456 -14.89 -1.31 -4.61
C ASP A 456 -14.03 -0.09 -4.18
N ILE A 457 -14.68 0.96 -3.67
CA ILE A 457 -14.00 2.14 -3.09
C ILE A 457 -13.15 1.75 -1.86
N ALA A 458 -13.51 0.69 -1.13
CA ALA A 458 -12.70 0.19 -0.04
C ALA A 458 -11.44 -0.51 -0.54
N GLU A 459 -11.50 -1.19 -1.68
CA GLU A 459 -10.32 -1.79 -2.30
C GLU A 459 -9.35 -0.68 -2.78
N ASP A 460 -9.89 0.38 -3.39
CA ASP A 460 -9.13 1.59 -3.73
C ASP A 460 -8.44 2.18 -2.50
N TYR A 461 -9.16 2.25 -1.36
CA TYR A 461 -8.59 2.73 -0.10
C TYR A 461 -7.47 1.82 0.41
N LEU A 462 -7.70 0.50 0.42
CA LEU A 462 -6.76 -0.50 0.91
C LEU A 462 -5.46 -0.51 0.08
N ALA A 463 -5.54 -0.16 -1.21
CA ALA A 463 -4.40 -0.07 -2.12
C ALA A 463 -3.47 1.14 -1.87
N PHE A 464 -3.93 2.17 -1.12
CA PHE A 464 -3.06 3.28 -0.73
C PHE A 464 -1.95 2.80 0.23
N ASP A 465 -0.77 3.42 0.16
CA ASP A 465 0.25 3.26 1.19
C ASP A 465 -0.19 3.87 2.53
N GLU A 466 0.44 3.41 3.63
CA GLU A 466 0.12 3.84 5.00
C GLU A 466 0.19 5.36 5.18
N VAL A 467 1.20 6.02 4.57
CA VAL A 467 1.39 7.47 4.65
C VAL A 467 0.19 8.19 4.03
N THR A 468 -0.26 7.75 2.86
CA THR A 468 -1.46 8.30 2.19
C THR A 468 -2.72 8.03 3.01
N LYS A 469 -2.90 6.82 3.55
CA LYS A 469 -4.02 6.48 4.43
C LYS A 469 -4.06 7.38 5.67
N LEU A 470 -2.91 7.62 6.31
CA LEU A 470 -2.77 8.54 7.44
C LEU A 470 -3.11 9.97 7.05
N ALA A 471 -2.69 10.45 5.88
CA ALA A 471 -3.02 11.79 5.41
C ALA A 471 -4.55 11.99 5.32
N ILE A 472 -5.24 11.02 4.72
CA ILE A 472 -6.71 11.02 4.63
C ILE A 472 -7.36 11.02 6.02
N TRP A 473 -6.79 10.25 6.95
CA TRP A 473 -7.31 10.19 8.32
C TRP A 473 -7.07 11.46 9.12
N VAL A 474 -5.88 12.07 9.04
CA VAL A 474 -5.60 13.37 9.66
C VAL A 474 -6.63 14.39 9.20
N GLU A 475 -6.90 14.44 7.91
CA GLU A 475 -7.85 15.38 7.31
C GLU A 475 -9.28 15.16 7.78
N ALA A 476 -9.71 13.89 7.85
CA ALA A 476 -11.00 13.55 8.43
C ALA A 476 -11.08 13.94 9.92
N LEU A 477 -10.02 13.69 10.69
CA LEU A 477 -9.95 13.99 12.12
C LEU A 477 -9.82 15.48 12.41
N THR A 478 -9.43 16.30 11.44
CA THR A 478 -9.48 17.77 11.54
C THR A 478 -10.76 18.37 10.96
N ASN A 479 -11.58 17.58 10.27
CA ASN A 479 -12.87 18.04 9.76
C ASN A 479 -13.94 18.06 10.87
N LYS A 480 -14.41 19.27 11.19
CA LYS A 480 -15.42 19.53 12.23
C LYS A 480 -16.72 18.78 12.01
N ASP A 481 -17.22 18.76 10.77
CA ASP A 481 -18.51 18.16 10.48
C ASP A 481 -18.39 16.63 10.56
N PHE A 482 -17.27 16.06 10.11
CA PHE A 482 -16.96 14.64 10.32
C PHE A 482 -16.98 14.25 11.80
N LEU A 483 -16.22 14.96 12.65
CA LEU A 483 -16.17 14.67 14.08
C LEU A 483 -17.52 14.88 14.79
N LYS A 484 -18.30 15.87 14.36
CA LYS A 484 -19.67 16.09 14.88
C LYS A 484 -20.60 14.95 14.51
N ASP A 485 -20.50 14.43 13.30
CA ASP A 485 -21.30 13.28 12.88
C ASP A 485 -20.87 12.01 13.61
N SER A 486 -19.56 11.83 13.87
CA SER A 486 -19.03 10.69 14.63
C SER A 486 -19.47 10.74 16.10
N PHE A 487 -19.34 11.88 16.78
CA PHE A 487 -19.51 11.93 18.25
C PHE A 487 -20.81 12.58 18.72
N GLY A 488 -21.56 13.22 17.83
CA GLY A 488 -22.83 13.88 18.14
C GLY A 488 -22.72 14.82 19.34
N LYS A 489 -23.50 14.53 20.39
CA LYS A 489 -23.54 15.34 21.60
C LYS A 489 -22.24 15.35 22.41
N ASP A 490 -21.37 14.35 22.22
CA ASP A 490 -20.11 14.22 22.95
C ASP A 490 -18.95 14.94 22.22
N TYR A 491 -19.19 15.48 21.02
CA TYR A 491 -18.21 16.20 20.20
C TYR A 491 -17.47 17.31 20.96
N GLU A 492 -18.19 18.31 21.51
CA GLU A 492 -17.54 19.45 22.19
C GLU A 492 -16.68 18.99 23.36
N LYS A 493 -17.18 18.02 24.12
CA LYS A 493 -16.48 17.43 25.27
C LYS A 493 -15.19 16.72 24.84
N TYR A 494 -15.21 15.96 23.75
CA TYR A 494 -14.03 15.23 23.24
C TYR A 494 -13.02 16.18 22.62
N LYS A 495 -13.50 17.11 21.78
CA LYS A 495 -12.71 18.16 21.14
C LYS A 495 -11.97 19.01 22.18
N ASP A 496 -12.68 19.50 23.20
CA ASP A 496 -12.08 20.33 24.25
C ASP A 496 -11.00 19.55 25.04
N PHE A 497 -11.22 18.26 25.30
CA PHE A 497 -10.21 17.43 25.97
C PHE A 497 -8.94 17.27 25.13
N VAL A 498 -9.08 16.87 23.85
CA VAL A 498 -7.94 16.65 22.95
C VAL A 498 -7.14 17.93 22.76
N ILE A 499 -7.80 19.06 22.50
CA ILE A 499 -7.13 20.36 22.32
C ILE A 499 -6.34 20.74 23.57
N ASN A 500 -6.94 20.62 24.77
CA ASN A 500 -6.25 20.96 26.01
C ASN A 500 -5.07 20.03 26.29
N LEU A 501 -5.22 18.73 26.04
CA LEU A 501 -4.13 17.76 26.22
C LEU A 501 -2.94 18.08 25.30
N ILE A 502 -3.19 18.24 24.01
CA ILE A 502 -2.12 18.54 23.04
C ILE A 502 -1.46 19.89 23.35
N LYS A 503 -2.23 20.92 23.73
CA LYS A 503 -1.69 22.21 24.17
C LYS A 503 -0.77 22.03 25.39
N ASP A 504 -1.22 21.32 26.42
CA ASP A 504 -0.43 21.07 27.62
C ASP A 504 0.89 20.34 27.31
N LEU A 505 0.84 19.30 26.48
CA LEU A 505 2.03 18.54 26.06
C LEU A 505 2.98 19.39 25.21
N SER A 506 2.45 20.23 24.31
CA SER A 506 3.26 21.15 23.48
C SER A 506 4.01 22.19 24.32
N GLU A 507 3.42 22.62 25.45
CA GLU A 507 4.02 23.54 26.42
C GLU A 507 5.01 22.85 27.37
N GLY A 508 5.22 21.54 27.21
CA GLY A 508 6.10 20.73 28.07
C GLY A 508 5.54 20.48 29.46
N LYS A 509 4.21 20.60 29.66
CA LYS A 509 3.58 20.23 30.93
C LYS A 509 3.62 18.71 31.09
N LEU A 510 3.91 18.29 32.31
CA LEU A 510 4.06 16.89 32.65
C LEU A 510 2.69 16.27 32.96
N VAL A 511 2.28 15.28 32.16
CA VAL A 511 1.00 14.59 32.30
C VAL A 511 1.27 13.10 32.58
N ARG A 512 1.05 12.67 33.83
CA ARG A 512 1.31 11.30 34.27
C ARG A 512 0.10 10.40 34.11
N ILE A 513 0.15 9.44 33.19
CA ILE A 513 -0.97 8.53 32.87
C ILE A 513 -1.50 7.82 34.13
N TYR A 514 -0.57 7.33 34.97
CA TYR A 514 -0.92 6.49 36.12
C TYR A 514 -1.13 7.26 37.43
N GLU A 515 -0.83 8.56 37.47
CA GLU A 515 -1.09 9.41 38.64
C GLU A 515 -2.35 10.28 38.45
N PHE A 516 -2.66 10.65 37.21
CA PHE A 516 -3.86 11.40 36.89
C PHE A 516 -5.08 10.47 36.83
N LYS A 517 -6.18 10.87 37.48
CA LYS A 517 -7.44 10.12 37.41
C LYS A 517 -8.22 10.50 36.16
N PHE A 518 -7.77 10.01 35.01
CA PHE A 518 -8.51 10.11 33.77
C PHE A 518 -9.83 9.34 33.87
N LYS A 519 -10.87 9.90 33.26
CA LYS A 519 -12.14 9.19 33.02
C LYS A 519 -11.97 8.23 31.85
N ASP A 520 -12.80 7.20 31.79
CA ASP A 520 -12.68 6.15 30.75
C ASP A 520 -12.72 6.69 29.31
N PHE A 521 -13.50 7.75 29.04
CA PHE A 521 -13.51 8.40 27.73
C PHE A 521 -12.21 9.20 27.45
N GLU A 522 -11.59 9.79 28.46
CA GLU A 522 -10.33 10.53 28.33
C GLU A 522 -9.20 9.55 28.00
N LEU A 523 -9.17 8.39 28.68
CA LEU A 523 -8.26 7.29 28.36
C LEU A 523 -8.47 6.75 26.94
N SER A 524 -9.73 6.58 26.51
CA SER A 524 -10.01 6.14 25.14
C SER A 524 -9.50 7.13 24.09
N LEU A 525 -9.59 8.44 24.33
CA LEU A 525 -9.07 9.45 23.41
C LEU A 525 -7.54 9.51 23.45
N ILE A 526 -6.91 9.32 24.62
CA ILE A 526 -5.45 9.19 24.75
C ILE A 526 -4.95 8.01 23.93
N ASN A 527 -5.58 6.84 24.04
CA ASN A 527 -5.18 5.67 23.25
C ASN A 527 -5.27 5.94 21.76
N ILE A 528 -6.36 6.56 21.27
CA ILE A 528 -6.48 6.92 19.85
C ILE A 528 -5.32 7.84 19.40
N LEU A 529 -4.93 8.81 20.22
CA LEU A 529 -3.80 9.70 19.91
C LEU A 529 -2.45 8.97 19.95
N MET A 530 -2.31 7.93 20.78
CA MET A 530 -1.13 7.06 20.81
C MET A 530 -1.07 6.18 19.57
N ASP A 531 -2.18 5.54 19.20
CA ASP A 531 -2.28 4.68 18.02
C ASP A 531 -2.02 5.49 16.73
N LEU A 532 -2.41 6.77 16.70
CA LEU A 532 -2.11 7.71 15.62
C LEU A 532 -0.63 8.17 15.60
N GLY A 533 0.17 7.84 16.62
CA GLY A 533 1.55 8.30 16.75
C GLY A 533 1.69 9.80 17.10
N ILE A 534 0.62 10.47 17.53
CA ILE A 534 0.64 11.90 17.90
C ILE A 534 1.27 12.10 19.28
N ILE A 535 1.04 11.15 20.19
CA ILE A 535 1.61 11.15 21.55
C ILE A 535 2.18 9.78 21.89
N GLU A 536 3.09 9.73 22.86
CA GLU A 536 3.71 8.49 23.34
C GLU A 536 3.74 8.45 24.87
N ASP A 537 3.80 7.22 25.43
CA ASP A 537 4.05 7.00 26.86
C ASP A 537 5.55 6.77 27.08
N GLU A 538 6.24 7.80 27.57
CA GLU A 538 7.65 7.69 27.94
C GLU A 538 7.79 7.61 29.47
N PHE A 539 8.08 6.41 29.97
CA PHE A 539 8.30 6.17 31.40
C PHE A 539 7.17 6.65 32.33
N LYS A 540 5.89 6.49 31.92
CA LYS A 540 4.65 6.89 32.63
C LYS A 540 4.20 8.34 32.42
N ASP A 541 4.98 9.13 31.68
CA ASP A 541 4.64 10.50 31.31
C ASP A 541 4.21 10.51 29.83
N LEU A 542 3.08 11.15 29.53
CA LEU A 542 2.70 11.44 28.15
C LEU A 542 3.63 12.50 27.58
N LYS A 543 4.05 12.29 26.33
CA LYS A 543 4.78 13.28 25.53
C LYS A 543 4.16 13.41 24.15
N ILE A 544 4.25 14.60 23.58
CA ILE A 544 3.94 14.81 22.17
C ILE A 544 5.12 14.33 21.33
N THR A 545 4.85 13.54 20.30
CA THR A 545 5.89 13.06 19.37
C THR A 545 6.35 14.20 18.46
N ARG A 546 7.38 13.96 17.65
CA ARG A 546 7.80 14.91 16.61
C ARG A 546 6.67 15.12 15.58
N PHE A 547 6.11 14.03 15.07
CA PHE A 547 4.97 14.05 14.17
C PHE A 547 3.79 14.83 14.76
N GLY A 548 3.39 14.52 16.00
CA GLY A 548 2.30 15.21 16.67
C GLY A 548 2.56 16.72 16.83
N ARG A 549 3.81 17.12 17.06
CA ARG A 549 4.21 18.53 17.12
C ARG A 549 4.14 19.21 15.76
N ASP A 550 4.64 18.58 14.70
CA ASP A 550 4.62 19.14 13.36
C ASP A 550 3.17 19.35 12.86
N ILE A 551 2.27 18.39 13.14
CA ILE A 551 0.83 18.52 12.88
C ILE A 551 0.22 19.65 13.72
N TYR A 552 0.50 19.69 15.02
CA TYR A 552 0.01 20.76 15.90
C TYR A 552 0.44 22.15 15.42
N ASP A 553 1.71 22.32 15.09
CA ASP A 553 2.28 23.59 14.63
C ASP A 553 1.67 24.00 13.28
N TYR A 554 1.42 23.04 12.38
CA TYR A 554 0.75 23.29 11.11
C TYR A 554 -0.65 23.89 11.30
N TYR A 555 -1.52 23.20 12.04
CA TYR A 555 -2.90 23.64 12.28
C TYR A 555 -3.00 24.84 13.24
N LYS A 556 -1.89 25.28 13.86
CA LYS A 556 -1.82 26.51 14.68
C LYS A 556 -1.54 27.77 13.87
N THR A 557 -1.12 27.67 12.62
CA THR A 557 -0.81 28.84 11.78
C THR A 557 -2.08 29.60 11.36
N GLU A 558 -2.00 30.94 11.20
CA GLU A 558 -3.14 31.74 10.71
C GLU A 558 -3.56 31.35 9.29
N GLU A 559 -2.66 30.85 8.45
CA GLU A 559 -2.92 30.41 7.07
C GLU A 559 -3.72 29.10 7.02
N ALA A 560 -3.38 28.12 7.87
CA ALA A 560 -4.18 26.91 8.04
C ALA A 560 -5.52 27.18 8.76
N ASN A 561 -5.57 28.16 9.69
CA ASN A 561 -6.80 28.55 10.40
C ASN A 561 -7.72 29.47 9.58
N SER A 562 -7.20 30.24 8.61
CA SER A 562 -8.03 31.06 7.71
C SER A 562 -8.74 30.22 6.65
N ASP A 563 -8.15 29.07 6.29
CA ASP A 563 -8.68 28.12 5.30
C ASP A 563 -9.37 26.90 5.94
N ASN A 564 -9.40 26.79 7.27
CA ASN A 564 -10.16 25.79 8.02
C ASN A 564 -11.29 26.43 8.85
N VAL A 565 -12.47 25.80 8.87
CA VAL A 565 -13.62 26.25 9.69
C VAL A 565 -13.36 26.11 11.20
N ILE A 566 -12.28 25.44 11.58
CA ILE A 566 -11.80 25.41 12.96
C ILE A 566 -10.73 26.48 13.07
N GLU A 567 -11.08 27.61 13.69
CA GLU A 567 -10.11 28.32 14.51
C GLU A 567 -9.72 27.32 15.60
N VAL A 568 -8.64 26.58 15.40
CA VAL A 568 -8.02 25.84 16.50
C VAL A 568 -7.34 26.93 17.30
N ASP A 569 -8.13 27.63 18.13
CA ASP A 569 -7.60 28.70 18.95
C ASP A 569 -6.71 28.09 20.04
N PHE A 570 -5.44 27.90 19.66
CA PHE A 570 -4.38 27.55 20.59
C PHE A 570 -3.86 28.79 21.33
N LYS A 571 -4.43 30.00 21.14
CA LYS A 571 -4.09 31.14 22.01
C LYS A 571 -4.44 30.85 23.46
#